data_AF-A0A3B9M5Q1-F1
#
_entry.id   AF-A0A3B9M5Q1-F1
#
_cell.length_a   1.000
_cell.length_b   1.000
_cell.length_c   1.000
_cell.angle_alpha   90.00
_cell.angle_beta   90.00
_cell.angle_gamma   90.00
#
_symmetry.space_group_name_H-M   'P 1'
#
loop_
_entity.id
_entity.type
_entity.pdbx_description
1 polymer ?
#
loop_
_entity_poly.entity_id
_entity_poly.type
_entity_poly.pdbx_seq_one_letter_code
_entity_poly.pdbx_strand_id
1 'polypeptide(L)'
;MAVRSSRNLRRPKPVELLALAYALGVAGTLWDWREHLLGPGTQPPHLVIDLGGLLVLAVLAFSGKMDFRSRSFIALYVLLVVVVLISLGPFVLMMAAPRTALMASLMRSMMSSGALLAYIPLVFLAGWSAWHWLFQNRVNWWRLAAALGIVVVAIATVWDLDWHQTHPMEVGASMAALPPHQAILAGFLIGLVGATYGAASLFKGSGSASIDSTSRGSSTSIPSG
;
A
#
# COMPACT_ATOMS: atom_id res chain seq x y z
N MET A 1 45.46 -4.23 11.32
CA MET A 1 44.36 -4.66 10.42
C MET A 1 43.15 -3.78 10.68
N ALA A 2 42.82 -2.89 9.75
CA ALA A 2 41.64 -2.03 9.87
C ALA A 2 40.39 -2.82 9.45
N VAL A 3 39.50 -3.08 10.40
CA VAL A 3 38.19 -3.68 10.15
C VAL A 3 37.35 -2.63 9.42
N ARG A 4 37.02 -2.90 8.14
CA ARG A 4 36.12 -2.07 7.33
C ARG A 4 34.80 -1.85 8.06
N SER A 5 34.41 -0.59 8.18
CA SER A 5 33.08 -0.12 8.58
C SER A 5 31.99 -1.03 8.00
N SER A 6 31.24 -1.68 8.88
CA SER A 6 29.93 -2.22 8.54
C SER A 6 29.12 -1.07 7.94
N ARG A 7 28.70 -1.22 6.68
CA ARG A 7 27.79 -0.27 6.05
C ARG A 7 26.57 -0.17 6.96
N ASN A 8 26.41 0.95 7.65
CA ASN A 8 25.19 1.28 8.38
C ASN A 8 24.06 1.35 7.33
N LEU A 9 23.40 0.22 7.09
CA LEU A 9 22.21 0.15 6.27
C LEU A 9 21.15 1.02 6.94
N ARG A 10 20.90 2.20 6.36
CA ARG A 10 19.89 3.13 6.84
C ARG A 10 18.54 2.42 6.82
N ARG A 11 17.89 2.30 7.98
CA ARG A 11 16.53 1.75 8.06
C ARG A 11 15.59 2.63 7.23
N PRO A 12 14.81 2.05 6.30
CA PRO A 12 13.90 2.84 5.46
C PRO A 12 12.85 3.52 6.33
N LYS A 13 12.55 4.78 6.03
CA LYS A 13 11.49 5.51 6.72
C LYS A 13 10.12 4.97 6.28
N PRO A 14 9.08 4.98 7.13
CA PRO A 14 7.75 4.51 6.76
C PRO A 14 7.20 5.13 5.46
N VAL A 15 7.48 6.40 5.21
CA VAL A 15 7.02 7.08 3.98
C VAL A 15 7.76 6.60 2.72
N GLU A 16 9.02 6.15 2.85
CA GLU A 16 9.77 5.53 1.75
C GLU A 16 9.20 4.14 1.43
N LEU A 17 8.83 3.38 2.47
CA LEU A 17 8.13 2.10 2.30
C LEU A 17 6.74 2.28 1.67
N LEU A 18 5.99 3.33 2.06
CA LEU A 18 4.72 3.67 1.40
C LEU A 18 4.94 3.94 -0.09
N ALA A 19 5.94 4.73 -0.46
CA ALA A 19 6.22 5.04 -1.86
C ALA A 19 6.55 3.77 -2.66
N LEU A 20 7.38 2.88 -2.10
CA LEU A 20 7.70 1.60 -2.73
C LEU A 20 6.47 0.70 -2.86
N ALA A 21 5.62 0.62 -1.83
CA ALA A 21 4.41 -0.19 -1.83
C ALA A 21 3.39 0.32 -2.88
N TYR A 22 3.21 1.64 -2.96
CA TYR A 22 2.38 2.27 -3.99
C TYR A 22 2.94 2.03 -5.40
N ALA A 23 4.26 2.12 -5.59
CA ALA A 23 4.90 1.83 -6.86
C ALA A 23 4.72 0.36 -7.28
N LEU A 24 4.76 -0.56 -6.32
CA LEU A 24 4.47 -1.98 -6.56
C LEU A 24 3.03 -2.17 -7.03
N GLY A 25 2.06 -1.49 -6.39
CA GLY A 25 0.67 -1.50 -6.82
C GLY A 25 0.49 -0.99 -8.25
N VAL A 26 1.11 0.15 -8.60
CA VAL A 26 1.12 0.68 -9.98
C VAL A 26 1.69 -0.34 -10.96
N ALA A 27 2.84 -0.95 -10.65
CA ALA A 27 3.46 -1.95 -11.51
C ALA A 27 2.54 -3.17 -11.71
N GLY A 28 1.88 -3.62 -10.64
CA GLY A 28 0.88 -4.68 -10.69
C GLY A 28 -0.29 -4.34 -11.61
N THR A 29 -0.88 -3.15 -11.47
CA THR A 29 -2.02 -2.73 -12.30
C THR A 29 -1.64 -2.52 -13.77
N LEU A 30 -0.43 -2.03 -14.05
CA LEU A 30 0.06 -1.92 -15.43
C LEU A 30 0.33 -3.28 -16.06
N TRP A 31 0.83 -4.25 -15.28
CA TRP A 31 0.96 -5.63 -15.74
C TRP A 31 -0.41 -6.25 -15.99
N ASP A 32 -1.36 -6.06 -15.08
CA ASP A 32 -2.72 -6.56 -15.21
C ASP A 32 -3.41 -6.07 -16.49
N TRP A 33 -3.29 -4.77 -16.76
CA TRP A 33 -3.71 -4.19 -18.03
C TRP A 33 -3.06 -4.89 -19.23
N ARG A 34 -1.73 -5.10 -19.21
CA ARG A 34 -1.04 -5.78 -20.30
C ARG A 34 -1.61 -7.17 -20.57
N GLU A 35 -1.97 -7.94 -19.53
CA GLU A 35 -2.58 -9.26 -19.68
C GLU A 35 -4.01 -9.17 -20.23
N HIS A 36 -4.80 -8.17 -19.82
CA HIS A 36 -6.12 -7.91 -20.42
C HIS A 36 -6.05 -7.60 -21.92
N LEU A 37 -5.02 -6.86 -22.36
CA LEU A 37 -4.81 -6.53 -23.77
C LEU A 37 -4.32 -7.72 -24.60
N LEU A 38 -3.35 -8.50 -24.09
CA LEU A 38 -2.63 -9.51 -24.87
C LEU A 38 -3.22 -10.92 -24.72
N GLY A 39 -4.14 -11.11 -23.77
CA GLY A 39 -4.65 -12.39 -23.36
C GLY A 39 -3.91 -12.96 -22.15
N PRO A 40 -4.55 -13.87 -21.40
CA PRO A 40 -4.07 -14.30 -20.09
C PRO A 40 -2.75 -15.07 -20.19
N GLY A 41 -1.71 -14.53 -19.59
CA GLY A 41 -0.44 -15.18 -19.35
C GLY A 41 -0.51 -16.22 -18.22
N THR A 42 0.65 -16.76 -17.85
CA THR A 42 0.77 -17.87 -16.88
C THR A 42 0.86 -17.41 -15.43
N GLN A 43 0.94 -16.10 -15.16
CA GLN A 43 1.10 -15.54 -13.82
C GLN A 43 0.00 -14.52 -13.53
N PRO A 44 -0.61 -14.53 -12.33
CA PRO A 44 -1.69 -13.62 -11.98
C PRO A 44 -1.15 -12.24 -11.59
N PRO A 45 -1.38 -11.17 -12.37
CA PRO A 45 -0.89 -9.83 -12.07
C PRO A 45 -1.52 -9.26 -10.78
N HIS A 46 -2.75 -9.68 -10.48
CA HIS A 46 -3.47 -9.44 -9.23
C HIS A 46 -2.64 -9.75 -7.98
N LEU A 47 -1.74 -10.74 -8.00
CA LEU A 47 -0.87 -11.00 -6.86
C LEU A 47 0.04 -9.81 -6.54
N VAL A 48 0.56 -9.12 -7.56
CA VAL A 48 1.42 -7.94 -7.40
C VAL A 48 0.61 -6.75 -6.88
N ILE A 49 -0.62 -6.58 -7.38
CA ILE A 49 -1.57 -5.58 -6.90
C ILE A 49 -1.85 -5.80 -5.41
N ASP A 50 -2.20 -7.03 -5.02
CA ASP A 50 -2.51 -7.40 -3.64
C ASP A 50 -1.31 -7.17 -2.71
N LEU A 51 -0.11 -7.57 -3.12
CA LEU A 51 1.11 -7.33 -2.34
C LEU A 51 1.38 -5.83 -2.15
N GLY A 52 1.19 -5.02 -3.20
CA GLY A 52 1.29 -3.56 -3.12
C GLY A 52 0.30 -2.99 -2.11
N GLY A 53 -0.98 -3.34 -2.24
CA GLY A 53 -2.05 -2.90 -1.34
C GLY A 53 -1.81 -3.32 0.12
N LEU A 54 -1.48 -4.59 0.36
CA LEU A 54 -1.20 -5.13 1.69
C LEU A 54 0.00 -4.43 2.35
N LEU A 55 1.06 -4.12 1.60
CA LEU A 55 2.20 -3.36 2.11
C LEU A 55 1.80 -1.94 2.49
N VAL A 56 0.99 -1.26 1.67
CA VAL A 56 0.46 0.08 2.01
C VAL A 56 -0.36 0.00 3.31
N LEU A 57 -1.29 -0.94 3.40
CA LEU A 57 -2.14 -1.14 4.58
C LEU A 57 -1.31 -1.41 5.83
N ALA A 58 -0.33 -2.31 5.77
CA ALA A 58 0.54 -2.64 6.89
C ALA A 58 1.34 -1.41 7.36
N VAL A 59 1.88 -0.62 6.43
CA VAL A 59 2.64 0.58 6.79
C VAL A 59 1.74 1.66 7.40
N LEU A 60 0.55 1.90 6.85
CA LEU A 60 -0.40 2.86 7.43
C LEU A 60 -0.91 2.41 8.81
N ALA A 61 -1.27 1.14 8.94
CA ALA A 61 -1.77 0.58 10.19
C ALA A 61 -0.72 0.67 11.31
N PHE A 62 0.54 0.37 11.00
CA PHE A 62 1.55 0.07 12.02
C PHE A 62 2.77 0.97 12.05
N SER A 63 2.82 2.01 11.23
CA SER A 63 3.82 3.07 11.43
C SER A 63 3.44 3.96 12.62
N GLY A 64 4.45 4.60 13.21
CA GLY A 64 4.29 5.48 14.36
C GLY A 64 4.44 4.79 15.71
N LYS A 65 3.99 5.47 16.78
CA LYS A 65 4.00 4.94 18.15
C LYS A 65 2.70 4.21 18.39
N MET A 66 2.74 2.89 18.48
CA MET A 66 1.57 2.07 18.75
C MET A 66 1.93 1.01 19.78
N ASP A 67 1.07 0.87 20.80
CA ASP A 67 1.22 -0.15 21.83
C ASP A 67 0.67 -1.49 21.32
N PHE A 68 1.52 -2.52 21.29
CA PHE A 68 1.17 -3.88 20.88
C PHE A 68 0.07 -4.52 21.75
N ARG A 69 -0.16 -4.01 22.97
CA ARG A 69 -1.22 -4.48 23.87
C ARG A 69 -2.53 -3.72 23.70
N SER A 70 -2.55 -2.66 22.89
CA SER A 70 -3.75 -1.86 22.69
C SER A 70 -4.82 -2.62 21.90
N ARG A 71 -6.09 -2.35 22.22
CA ARG A 71 -7.23 -2.93 21.47
C ARG A 71 -7.17 -2.54 19.99
N SER A 72 -6.70 -1.33 19.68
CA SER A 72 -6.52 -0.85 18.30
C SER A 72 -5.47 -1.64 17.54
N PHE A 73 -4.33 -1.96 18.17
CA PHE A 73 -3.32 -2.84 17.58
C PHE A 73 -3.93 -4.19 17.21
N ILE A 74 -4.58 -4.83 18.18
CA ILE A 74 -5.15 -6.17 18.01
C ILE A 74 -6.21 -6.15 16.89
N ALA A 75 -7.08 -5.14 16.88
CA ALA A 75 -8.11 -5.01 15.85
C ALA A 75 -7.52 -4.84 14.44
N LEU A 76 -6.56 -3.93 14.26
CA LEU A 76 -5.89 -3.72 12.97
C LEU A 76 -5.10 -4.96 12.53
N TYR A 77 -4.45 -5.66 13.46
CA TYR A 77 -3.73 -6.90 13.19
C TYR A 77 -4.67 -8.02 12.73
N VAL A 78 -5.76 -8.26 13.46
CA VAL A 78 -6.75 -9.28 13.09
C VAL A 78 -7.38 -8.94 11.73
N LEU A 79 -7.75 -7.68 11.50
CA LEU A 79 -8.28 -7.23 10.21
C LEU A 79 -7.27 -7.45 9.08
N LEU A 80 -5.99 -7.12 9.29
CA LEU A 80 -4.95 -7.36 8.29
C LEU A 80 -4.82 -8.85 7.99
N VAL A 81 -4.78 -9.71 9.01
CA VAL A 81 -4.72 -11.17 8.82
C VAL A 81 -5.92 -11.67 8.01
N VAL A 82 -7.14 -11.20 8.34
CA VAL A 82 -8.36 -11.55 7.60
C VAL A 82 -8.24 -11.12 6.13
N VAL A 83 -7.81 -9.89 5.87
CA VAL A 83 -7.63 -9.38 4.50
C VAL A 83 -6.55 -10.14 3.74
N VAL A 84 -5.44 -10.52 4.39
CA VAL A 84 -4.39 -11.37 3.80
C VAL A 84 -4.95 -12.73 3.43
N LEU A 85 -5.78 -13.35 4.28
CA LEU A 85 -6.40 -14.63 3.98
C LEU A 85 -7.40 -14.55 2.83
N ILE A 86 -8.17 -13.47 2.74
CA ILE A 86 -9.14 -13.25 1.66
C ILE A 86 -8.43 -13.01 0.32
N SER A 87 -7.40 -12.17 0.31
CA SER A 87 -6.66 -11.82 -0.91
C SER A 87 -5.74 -12.96 -1.37
N LEU A 88 -4.88 -13.48 -0.49
CA LEU A 88 -3.85 -14.45 -0.88
C LEU A 88 -4.31 -15.91 -0.78
N GLY A 89 -5.32 -16.22 0.04
CA GLY A 89 -5.82 -17.58 0.22
C GLY A 89 -6.27 -18.25 -1.09
N PRO A 90 -7.10 -17.60 -1.92
CA PRO A 90 -7.47 -18.13 -3.22
C PRO A 90 -6.27 -18.39 -4.14
N PHE A 91 -5.26 -17.51 -4.16
CA PHE A 91 -4.04 -17.70 -4.94
C PHE A 91 -3.23 -18.91 -4.48
N VAL A 92 -3.01 -19.04 -3.16
CA VAL A 92 -2.31 -20.19 -2.59
C VAL A 92 -3.04 -21.49 -2.92
N LEU A 93 -4.37 -21.49 -2.81
CA LEU A 93 -5.18 -22.67 -3.14
C LEU A 93 -5.13 -23.00 -4.63
N MET A 94 -5.17 -21.99 -5.50
CA MET A 94 -5.04 -22.16 -6.95
C MET A 94 -3.70 -22.79 -7.33
N MET A 95 -2.61 -22.39 -6.68
CA MET A 95 -1.27 -22.93 -6.94
C MET A 95 -1.07 -24.33 -6.37
N ALA A 96 -1.56 -24.56 -5.14
CA ALA A 96 -1.33 -25.82 -4.43
C ALA A 96 -2.32 -26.93 -4.84
N ALA A 97 -3.56 -26.58 -5.15
CA ALA A 97 -4.66 -27.53 -5.30
C ALA A 97 -5.69 -27.11 -6.39
N PRO A 98 -5.26 -26.80 -7.63
CA PRO A 98 -6.08 -26.16 -8.67
C PRO A 98 -7.32 -26.97 -9.10
N ARG A 99 -7.28 -28.31 -8.95
CA ARG A 99 -8.33 -29.22 -9.45
C ARG A 99 -9.22 -29.80 -8.34
N THR A 100 -9.23 -29.19 -7.17
CA THR A 100 -10.02 -29.69 -6.03
C THR A 100 -11.46 -29.19 -6.03
N ALA A 101 -12.36 -29.98 -5.43
CA ALA A 101 -13.75 -29.56 -5.18
C ALA A 101 -13.83 -28.30 -4.31
N LEU A 102 -12.85 -28.12 -3.39
CA LEU A 102 -12.71 -26.90 -2.60
C LEU A 102 -12.46 -25.68 -3.49
N MET A 103 -11.48 -25.74 -4.40
CA MET A 103 -11.21 -24.65 -5.34
C MET A 103 -12.41 -24.33 -6.22
N ALA A 104 -13.08 -25.36 -6.76
CA ALA A 104 -14.29 -25.17 -7.57
C ALA A 104 -15.44 -24.51 -6.78
N SER A 105 -15.62 -24.90 -5.51
CA SER A 105 -16.64 -24.31 -4.64
C SER A 105 -16.29 -22.87 -4.25
N LEU A 106 -15.01 -22.59 -4.00
CA LEU A 106 -14.51 -21.25 -3.70
C LEU A 106 -14.73 -20.31 -4.88
N MET A 107 -14.36 -20.71 -6.10
CA MET A 107 -14.58 -19.91 -7.31
C MET A 107 -16.06 -19.63 -7.52
N ARG A 108 -16.93 -20.64 -7.33
CA ARG A 108 -18.38 -20.43 -7.41
C ARG A 108 -18.89 -19.42 -6.38
N SER A 109 -18.35 -19.47 -5.16
CA SER A 109 -18.67 -18.50 -4.11
C SER A 109 -18.21 -17.09 -4.47
N MET A 110 -16.98 -16.95 -4.97
CA MET A 110 -16.40 -15.66 -5.39
C MET A 110 -17.14 -15.02 -6.57
N MET A 111 -17.76 -15.82 -7.43
CA MET A 111 -18.61 -15.35 -8.53
C MET A 111 -20.05 -15.01 -8.10
N SER A 112 -20.36 -15.05 -6.80
CA SER A 112 -21.67 -14.68 -6.27
C SER A 112 -21.66 -13.28 -5.65
N SER A 113 -22.80 -12.58 -5.67
CA SER A 113 -22.93 -11.27 -5.02
C SER A 113 -22.64 -11.30 -3.52
N GLY A 114 -22.78 -12.47 -2.86
CA GLY A 114 -22.40 -12.66 -1.46
C GLY A 114 -20.90 -12.47 -1.20
N ALA A 115 -20.05 -12.67 -2.21
CA ALA A 115 -18.61 -12.47 -2.10
C ALA A 115 -18.23 -11.02 -1.83
N LEU A 116 -19.04 -10.04 -2.25
CA LEU A 116 -18.78 -8.61 -1.99
C LEU A 116 -18.70 -8.32 -0.49
N LEU A 117 -19.49 -9.02 0.33
CA LEU A 117 -19.47 -8.90 1.79
C LEU A 117 -18.12 -9.35 2.38
N ALA A 118 -17.45 -10.31 1.74
CA ALA A 118 -16.13 -10.77 2.18
C ALA A 118 -15.07 -9.67 2.05
N TYR A 119 -15.29 -8.63 1.24
CA TYR A 119 -14.34 -7.52 1.07
C TYR A 119 -14.66 -6.29 1.95
N ILE A 120 -15.74 -6.31 2.73
CA ILE A 120 -16.01 -5.25 3.73
C ILE A 120 -14.83 -5.07 4.70
N PRO A 121 -14.19 -6.14 5.23
CA PRO A 121 -13.00 -5.99 6.06
C PRO A 121 -11.85 -5.23 5.38
N LEU A 122 -11.68 -5.36 4.05
CA LEU A 122 -10.66 -4.62 3.30
C LEU A 122 -10.93 -3.12 3.31
N VAL A 123 -12.15 -2.71 2.96
CA VAL A 123 -12.54 -1.29 2.93
C VAL A 123 -12.44 -0.68 4.33
N PHE A 124 -12.90 -1.42 5.35
CA PHE A 124 -12.81 -0.98 6.74
C PHE A 124 -11.36 -0.86 7.23
N LEU A 125 -10.51 -1.84 6.91
CA LEU A 125 -9.08 -1.80 7.23
C LEU A 125 -8.39 -0.63 6.53
N ALA A 126 -8.68 -0.38 5.25
CA ALA A 126 -8.13 0.75 4.50
C ALA A 126 -8.51 2.08 5.13
N GLY A 127 -9.81 2.28 5.39
CA GLY A 127 -10.33 3.48 6.03
C GLY A 127 -9.74 3.70 7.43
N TRP A 128 -9.72 2.66 8.27
CA TRP A 128 -9.19 2.77 9.63
C TRP A 128 -7.68 2.96 9.66
N SER A 129 -6.92 2.26 8.82
CA SER A 129 -5.46 2.43 8.74
C SER A 129 -5.10 3.83 8.25
N ALA A 130 -5.79 4.33 7.22
CA ALA A 130 -5.64 5.69 6.71
C ALA A 130 -5.97 6.74 7.79
N TRP A 131 -7.10 6.59 8.47
CA TRP A 131 -7.51 7.46 9.57
C TRP A 131 -6.51 7.46 10.72
N HIS A 132 -6.17 6.28 11.24
CA HIS A 132 -5.21 6.10 12.31
C HIS A 132 -3.89 6.78 11.98
N TRP A 133 -3.35 6.51 10.79
CA TRP A 133 -2.11 7.12 10.35
C TRP A 133 -2.21 8.64 10.33
N LEU A 134 -3.25 9.21 9.70
CA LEU A 134 -3.45 10.66 9.62
C LEU A 134 -3.44 11.31 11.01
N PHE A 135 -4.07 10.69 12.01
CA PHE A 135 -4.17 11.21 13.38
C PHE A 135 -2.86 11.23 14.17
N GLN A 136 -1.86 10.47 13.77
CA GLN A 136 -0.58 10.43 14.50
C GLN A 136 0.25 11.71 14.38
N ASN A 137 -0.01 12.54 13.36
CA ASN A 137 0.73 13.78 13.10
C ASN A 137 -0.19 14.83 12.46
N ARG A 138 0.30 16.06 12.21
CA ARG A 138 -0.48 17.08 11.50
C ARG A 138 -0.89 16.61 10.10
N VAL A 139 -2.16 16.80 9.76
CA VAL A 139 -2.68 16.54 8.42
C VAL A 139 -2.11 17.57 7.45
N ASN A 140 -1.65 17.10 6.30
CA ASN A 140 -1.21 17.93 5.19
C ASN A 140 -1.58 17.23 3.87
N TRP A 141 -1.45 17.95 2.76
CA TRP A 141 -1.92 17.48 1.46
C TRP A 141 -1.28 16.17 1.00
N TRP A 142 0.02 15.97 1.21
CA TRP A 142 0.69 14.74 0.76
C TRP A 142 0.30 13.52 1.60
N ARG A 143 0.07 13.71 2.91
CA ARG A 143 -0.47 12.66 3.79
C ARG A 143 -1.90 12.34 3.41
N LEU A 144 -2.71 13.35 3.13
CA LEU A 144 -4.10 13.16 2.70
C LEU A 144 -4.14 12.37 1.39
N ALA A 145 -3.31 12.72 0.40
CA ALA A 145 -3.20 11.97 -0.85
C ALA A 145 -2.76 10.52 -0.62
N ALA A 146 -1.72 10.29 0.20
CA ALA A 146 -1.25 8.95 0.56
C ALA A 146 -2.30 8.12 1.33
N ALA A 147 -3.19 8.75 2.09
CA ALA A 147 -4.24 8.08 2.84
C ALA A 147 -5.47 7.81 1.97
N LEU A 148 -5.88 8.77 1.13
CA LEU A 148 -7.02 8.63 0.21
C LEU A 148 -6.73 7.62 -0.89
N GLY A 149 -5.49 7.53 -1.39
CA GLY A 149 -5.11 6.61 -2.44
C GLY A 149 -5.50 5.16 -2.14
N ILE A 150 -5.17 4.65 -0.95
CA ILE A 150 -5.51 3.27 -0.57
C ILE A 150 -7.01 3.06 -0.34
N VAL A 151 -7.74 4.09 0.10
CA VAL A 151 -9.20 4.01 0.27
C VAL A 151 -9.86 3.89 -1.09
N VAL A 152 -9.40 4.66 -2.09
CA VAL A 152 -9.85 4.55 -3.47
C VAL A 152 -9.54 3.16 -4.03
N VAL A 153 -8.32 2.64 -3.84
CA VAL A 153 -7.95 1.28 -4.25
C VAL A 153 -8.91 0.26 -3.63
N ALA A 154 -9.11 0.30 -2.31
CA ALA A 154 -9.96 -0.67 -1.61
C ALA A 154 -11.41 -0.67 -2.13
N ILE A 155 -12.00 0.50 -2.35
CA ILE A 155 -13.35 0.62 -2.91
C ILE A 155 -13.37 0.11 -4.36
N ALA A 156 -12.37 0.50 -5.16
CA ALA A 156 -12.26 0.08 -6.54
C ALA A 156 -12.04 -1.44 -6.69
N THR A 157 -11.36 -2.10 -5.74
CA THR A 157 -11.24 -3.57 -5.69
C THR A 157 -12.59 -4.25 -5.43
N VAL A 158 -13.46 -3.68 -4.60
CA VAL A 158 -14.83 -4.22 -4.43
C VAL A 158 -15.63 -4.05 -5.72
N TRP A 159 -15.51 -2.89 -6.35
CA TRP A 159 -16.15 -2.63 -7.64
C TRP A 159 -15.62 -3.56 -8.73
N ASP A 160 -14.33 -3.85 -8.72
CA ASP A 160 -13.68 -4.76 -9.67
C ASP A 160 -14.23 -6.19 -9.57
N LEU A 161 -14.43 -6.68 -8.35
CA LEU A 161 -15.07 -7.97 -8.12
C LEU A 161 -16.50 -8.00 -8.66
N ASP A 162 -17.32 -6.98 -8.36
CA ASP A 162 -18.69 -6.86 -8.89
C ASP A 162 -18.71 -6.78 -10.43
N TRP A 163 -17.74 -6.05 -10.99
CA TRP A 163 -17.57 -5.92 -12.43
C TRP A 163 -17.30 -7.27 -13.08
N HIS A 164 -16.34 -8.04 -12.56
CA HIS A 164 -16.05 -9.38 -13.08
C HIS A 164 -17.19 -10.39 -12.90
N GLN A 165 -18.06 -10.20 -11.91
CA GLN A 165 -19.27 -11.02 -11.75
C GLN A 165 -20.32 -10.75 -12.84
N THR A 166 -20.34 -9.54 -13.38
CA THR A 166 -21.36 -9.09 -14.36
C THR A 166 -20.83 -9.01 -15.80
N HIS A 167 -19.51 -8.93 -15.99
CA HIS A 167 -18.82 -8.80 -17.27
C HIS A 167 -17.71 -9.88 -17.39
N PRO A 168 -18.07 -11.13 -17.70
CA PRO A 168 -17.11 -12.22 -17.71
C PRO A 168 -16.11 -12.11 -18.87
N MET A 169 -14.82 -12.23 -18.54
CA MET A 169 -13.68 -12.44 -19.45
C MET A 169 -13.52 -11.40 -20.56
N GLU A 170 -13.09 -10.20 -20.15
CA GLU A 170 -12.69 -9.09 -21.03
C GLU A 170 -11.30 -9.32 -21.67
N VAL A 171 -11.16 -10.41 -22.42
CA VAL A 171 -9.93 -10.69 -23.19
C VAL A 171 -9.89 -9.79 -24.42
N GLY A 172 -8.80 -9.03 -24.58
CA GLY A 172 -8.63 -8.04 -25.64
C GLY A 172 -9.26 -6.69 -25.33
N ALA A 173 -9.71 -6.47 -24.09
CA ALA A 173 -10.24 -5.18 -23.66
C ALA A 173 -9.11 -4.16 -23.42
N SER A 174 -9.31 -2.95 -23.91
CA SER A 174 -8.46 -1.80 -23.54
C SER A 174 -8.82 -1.29 -22.14
N MET A 175 -7.93 -0.57 -21.46
CA MET A 175 -8.24 0.04 -20.15
C MET A 175 -9.49 0.89 -20.15
N ALA A 176 -9.85 1.52 -21.28
CA ALA A 176 -11.07 2.30 -21.39
C ALA A 176 -12.33 1.46 -21.09
N ALA A 177 -12.27 0.14 -21.31
CA ALA A 177 -13.34 -0.81 -21.01
C ALA A 177 -13.26 -1.43 -19.61
N LEU A 178 -12.22 -1.11 -18.81
CA LEU A 178 -12.01 -1.59 -17.44
C LEU A 178 -12.08 -0.44 -16.41
N PRO A 179 -13.24 0.21 -16.19
CA PRO A 179 -13.37 1.32 -15.24
C PRO A 179 -12.85 1.04 -13.82
N PRO A 180 -13.10 -0.14 -13.20
CA PRO A 180 -12.57 -0.43 -11.87
C PRO A 180 -11.04 -0.46 -11.85
N HIS A 181 -10.39 -1.03 -12.87
CA HIS A 181 -8.93 -1.05 -12.98
C HIS A 181 -8.35 0.36 -13.12
N GLN A 182 -9.02 1.25 -13.86
CA GLN A 182 -8.63 2.66 -13.91
C GLN A 182 -8.68 3.32 -12.53
N ALA A 183 -9.72 3.02 -11.74
CA ALA A 183 -9.88 3.55 -10.39
C ALA A 183 -8.81 2.98 -9.43
N ILE A 184 -8.48 1.68 -9.54
CA ILE A 184 -7.36 1.06 -8.81
C ILE A 184 -6.04 1.76 -9.15
N LEU A 185 -5.74 1.92 -10.45
CA LEU A 185 -4.53 2.60 -10.90
C LEU A 185 -4.48 4.05 -10.39
N ALA A 186 -5.58 4.80 -10.50
CA ALA A 186 -5.68 6.17 -10.02
C ALA A 186 -5.43 6.25 -8.51
N GLY A 187 -6.03 5.35 -7.72
CA GLY A 187 -5.80 5.27 -6.28
C GLY A 187 -4.32 5.03 -5.94
N PHE A 188 -3.67 4.08 -6.61
CA PHE A 188 -2.23 3.85 -6.41
C PHE A 188 -1.37 5.04 -6.84
N LEU A 189 -1.69 5.71 -7.96
CA LEU A 189 -0.95 6.88 -8.44
C LEU A 189 -1.09 8.09 -7.50
N ILE A 190 -2.31 8.38 -7.01
CA ILE A 190 -2.55 9.43 -6.02
C ILE A 190 -1.72 9.17 -4.76
N GLY A 191 -1.75 7.92 -4.28
CA GLY A 191 -0.99 7.51 -3.12
C GLY A 191 0.52 7.59 -3.34
N LEU A 192 1.01 7.19 -4.50
CA LEU A 192 2.42 7.26 -4.90
C LEU A 192 2.92 8.71 -4.90
N VAL A 193 2.16 9.63 -5.51
CA VAL A 193 2.50 11.07 -5.54
C VAL A 193 2.56 11.63 -4.12
N GLY A 194 1.58 11.31 -3.27
CA GLY A 194 1.59 11.71 -1.86
C GLY A 194 2.81 11.17 -1.09
N ALA A 195 3.10 9.88 -1.22
CA ALA A 195 4.19 9.23 -0.51
C ALA A 195 5.58 9.70 -0.99
N THR A 196 5.78 9.84 -2.30
CA THR A 196 7.05 10.32 -2.88
C THR A 196 7.33 11.78 -2.51
N TYR A 197 6.32 12.65 -2.55
CA TYR A 197 6.45 14.03 -2.08
C TYR A 197 6.78 14.08 -0.58
N GLY A 198 6.09 13.26 0.23
CA GLY A 198 6.38 13.10 1.65
C GLY A 198 7.81 12.66 1.91
N ALA A 199 8.30 11.65 1.18
CA ALA A 199 9.70 11.21 1.27
C ALA A 199 10.67 12.34 0.92
N ALA A 200 10.49 13.00 -0.23
CA ALA A 200 11.37 14.07 -0.70
C ALA A 200 11.43 15.28 0.25
N SER A 201 10.30 15.67 0.84
CA SER A 201 10.24 16.79 1.79
C SER A 201 11.04 16.52 3.08
N LEU A 202 11.05 15.28 3.56
CA LEU A 202 11.85 14.86 4.72
C LEU A 202 13.36 14.82 4.43
N PHE A 203 13.75 14.60 3.18
CA PHE A 203 15.16 14.70 2.76
C PHE A 203 15.64 16.15 2.76
N LYS A 204 14.88 17.08 2.17
CA LYS A 204 15.25 18.50 2.11
C LYS A 204 15.36 19.13 3.51
N GLY A 205 14.47 18.79 4.44
CA GLY A 205 14.53 19.29 5.82
C GLY A 205 15.74 18.81 6.62
N SER A 206 16.35 17.67 6.26
CA SER A 206 17.52 17.12 6.96
C SER A 206 18.85 17.71 6.47
N GLY A 207 18.89 18.26 5.25
CA GLY A 207 20.10 18.84 4.65
C GLY A 207 20.36 20.31 4.99
N SER A 208 19.34 21.06 5.40
CA SER A 208 19.48 22.48 5.74
C SER A 208 20.00 22.73 7.16
N ALA A 209 19.96 21.72 8.05
CA ALA A 209 20.33 21.87 9.45
C ALA A 209 21.85 21.72 9.72
N SER A 210 22.66 21.36 8.73
CA SER A 210 24.10 21.10 8.92
C SER A 210 25.03 22.21 8.42
N ILE A 211 24.51 23.35 7.94
CA ILE A 211 25.34 24.44 7.40
C ILE A 211 25.48 25.63 8.38
N ASP A 212 24.60 25.77 9.38
CA ASP A 212 24.59 26.96 10.25
C ASP A 212 25.33 26.83 11.60
N SER A 213 25.93 25.69 11.94
CA SER A 213 26.56 25.49 13.26
C SER A 213 28.07 25.77 13.32
N THR A 214 28.70 26.31 12.27
CA THR A 214 30.17 26.51 12.22
C THR A 214 30.66 27.96 12.21
N SER A 215 29.81 28.99 12.40
CA SER A 215 30.27 30.40 12.28
C SER A 215 30.03 31.34 13.47
N ARG A 216 29.62 30.87 14.65
CA ARG A 216 29.52 31.74 15.84
C ARG A 216 30.29 31.20 17.04
N GLY A 217 31.59 31.49 17.05
CA GLY A 217 32.42 31.31 18.23
C GLY A 217 33.77 32.01 18.09
N SER A 218 33.84 33.29 18.46
CA SER A 218 34.89 33.83 19.34
C SER A 218 34.83 35.37 19.42
N SER A 219 34.32 35.91 20.53
CA SER A 219 34.77 37.21 21.04
C SER A 219 34.52 37.27 22.54
N THR A 220 35.38 36.60 23.30
CA THR A 220 35.60 36.88 24.71
C THR A 220 36.56 38.07 24.82
N SER A 221 36.03 39.25 25.11
CA SER A 221 36.81 40.39 25.60
C SER A 221 36.83 40.36 27.13
N ILE A 222 38.04 40.36 27.68
CA ILE A 222 38.44 40.30 29.09
C ILE A 222 38.04 41.59 29.83
N PRO A 223 37.60 41.55 31.10
CA PRO A 223 37.46 42.74 31.93
C PRO A 223 38.80 43.09 32.58
N SER A 224 39.26 44.33 32.40
CA SER A 224 40.28 44.96 33.25
C SER A 224 39.58 45.93 34.21
N GLY A 225 39.98 45.89 35.48
CA GLY A 225 39.47 46.74 36.56
C GLY A 225 39.90 48.19 36.50
#